data_AF-A0A8T4N1W1-F1
#
_entry.id   AF-A0A8T4N1W1-F1
#
_cell.length_a   1.000
_cell.length_b   1.000
_cell.length_c   1.000
_cell.angle_alpha   90.00
_cell.angle_beta   90.00
_cell.angle_gamma   90.00
#
_symmetry.space_group_name_H-M   'P 1'
#
loop_
_entity.id
_entity.type
_entity.pdbx_description
1 polymer ?
#
loop_
_entity_poly.entity_id
_entity_poly.type
_entity_poly.pdbx_seq_one_letter_code
_entity_poly.pdbx_strand_id
1 'polypeptide(L)' 'MLIGKPKEDYRFTTLLFITTQLNALRWRFSYGRKCYENKAHKVKIFLPMKDNKIDEDYIENLFKNIESWGILEKIIV' A
#
# COMPACT_ATOMS: atom_id res chain seq x y z
N MET A 1 3.34 -12.35 -5.56
CA MET A 1 2.93 -10.94 -5.37
C MET A 1 1.49 -10.97 -4.88
N LEU A 2 1.17 -10.30 -3.76
CA LEU A 2 -0.20 -10.21 -3.29
C LEU A 2 -0.87 -9.06 -4.06
N ILE A 3 -1.88 -9.39 -4.84
CA ILE A 3 -2.66 -8.42 -5.62
C ILE A 3 -4.09 -8.52 -5.10
N GLY A 4 -4.65 -7.40 -4.64
CA GLY A 4 -6.00 -7.34 -4.11
C GLY A 4 -6.74 -6.14 -4.71
N LYS A 5 -8.05 -6.29 -4.91
CA LYS A 5 -8.93 -5.18 -5.27
C LYS A 5 -9.35 -4.47 -3.97
N PRO A 6 -9.21 -3.15 -3.86
CA PRO A 6 -9.68 -2.43 -2.68
C PRO A 6 -11.21 -2.53 -2.59
N LYS A 7 -11.72 -2.57 -1.36
CA LYS A 7 -13.18 -2.64 -1.10
C LYS A 7 -13.85 -1.29 -1.30
N GLU A 8 -13.13 -0.21 -1.01
CA GLU A 8 -13.56 1.17 -1.14
C GLU A 8 -12.66 1.87 -2.16
N ASP A 9 -13.15 2.96 -2.74
CA ASP A 9 -12.34 3.79 -3.62
C ASP A 9 -11.40 4.65 -2.78
N TYR A 10 -10.11 4.50 -3.05
CA TYR A 10 -9.05 5.29 -2.43
C TYR A 10 -8.28 6.04 -3.51
N ARG A 11 -7.60 7.11 -3.10
CA ARG A 11 -6.69 7.82 -4.00
C ARG A 11 -5.55 6.92 -4.44
N PHE A 12 -5.03 7.19 -5.62
CA PHE A 12 -3.92 6.43 -6.18
C PHE A 12 -2.70 6.40 -5.24
N THR A 13 -2.37 7.52 -4.59
CA THR A 13 -1.29 7.63 -3.59
C THR A 13 -1.50 6.66 -2.43
N THR A 14 -2.73 6.55 -1.92
CA THR A 14 -3.13 5.61 -0.87
C THR A 14 -2.96 4.16 -1.32
N LEU A 15 -3.43 3.82 -2.52
CA LEU A 15 -3.27 2.47 -3.08
C LEU A 15 -1.80 2.11 -3.30
N LEU A 16 -1.01 3.07 -3.79
CA LEU A 16 0.42 2.91 -3.97
C LEU A 16 1.13 2.69 -2.63
N PHE A 17 0.78 3.46 -1.60
CA PHE A 17 1.28 3.26 -0.23
C PHE A 17 0.99 1.85 0.30
N ILE A 18 -0.26 1.41 0.21
CA ILE A 18 -0.66 0.07 0.67
C ILE A 18 0.14 -1.00 -0.08
N THR A 19 0.28 -0.83 -1.40
CA THR A 19 1.02 -1.77 -2.25
C THR A 19 2.51 -1.82 -1.90
N THR A 20 3.14 -0.69 -1.60
CA THR A 20 4.56 -0.66 -1.18
C THR A 20 4.74 -1.36 0.16
N GLN A 21 3.86 -1.13 1.14
CA GLN A 21 3.88 -1.84 2.43
C GLN A 21 3.72 -3.36 2.26
N LEU A 22 2.76 -3.79 1.43
CA LEU A 22 2.56 -5.22 1.14
C LEU A 22 3.76 -5.84 0.43
N ASN A 23 4.38 -5.11 -0.50
CA ASN A 23 5.60 -5.54 -1.19
C ASN A 23 6.80 -5.65 -0.23
N ALA A 24 6.90 -4.78 0.77
CA ALA A 24 7.91 -4.89 1.81
C ALA A 24 7.78 -6.19 2.63
N LEU A 25 6.57 -6.77 2.71
CA LEU A 25 6.33 -8.06 3.38
C LEU A 25 6.58 -9.28 2.47
N ARG A 26 6.94 -9.09 1.20
CA ARG A 26 7.15 -10.18 0.23
C ARG A 26 8.14 -11.23 0.71
N TRP A 27 9.19 -10.84 1.46
CA TRP A 27 10.19 -11.77 2.00
C TRP A 27 9.61 -12.85 2.93
N ARG A 28 8.43 -12.61 3.51
CA ARG A 28 7.71 -13.60 4.36
C ARG A 28 7.13 -14.74 3.55
N PHE A 29 6.95 -14.53 2.25
CA PHE A 29 6.36 -15.49 1.32
C PHE A 29 7.42 -15.95 0.32
N SER A 30 7.99 -17.11 0.56
CA SER A 30 8.90 -17.78 -0.39
C SER A 30 8.22 -19.00 -1.00
N TYR A 31 8.84 -19.62 -2.01
CA TYR A 31 8.31 -20.81 -2.68
C TYR A 31 7.91 -21.93 -1.70
N GLY A 32 8.71 -22.16 -0.65
CA GLY A 32 8.40 -23.12 0.43
C GLY A 32 7.48 -22.57 1.54
N ARG A 33 7.18 -21.27 1.54
CA ARG A 33 6.28 -20.59 2.49
C ARG A 33 5.15 -19.91 1.72
N LYS A 34 4.37 -20.70 0.99
CA LYS A 34 3.21 -20.21 0.24
C LYS A 34 2.26 -19.44 1.17
N CYS A 35 1.72 -18.34 0.66
CA CYS A 35 0.71 -17.56 1.36
C CYS A 35 -0.63 -18.27 1.20
N TYR A 36 -0.96 -19.12 2.16
CA TYR A 36 -2.29 -19.70 2.28
C TYR A 36 -3.25 -18.69 2.92
N GLU A 37 -4.55 -18.84 2.69
CA GLU A 37 -5.60 -17.95 3.19
C GLU A 37 -5.49 -17.69 4.70
N ASN A 38 -5.24 -18.75 5.49
CA ASN A 38 -5.04 -18.67 6.94
C ASN A 38 -3.84 -17.82 7.38
N LYS A 39 -2.84 -17.62 6.50
CA LYS A 39 -1.70 -16.73 6.74
C LYS A 39 -1.98 -15.33 6.22
N ALA A 40 -2.72 -15.19 5.12
CA ALA A 40 -3.10 -13.90 4.55
C ALA A 40 -3.89 -13.04 5.56
N HIS A 41 -4.85 -13.64 6.28
CA HIS A 41 -5.61 -12.92 7.33
C HIS A 41 -4.77 -12.43 8.51
N LYS A 42 -3.56 -12.98 8.69
CA LYS A 42 -2.63 -12.59 9.77
C LYS A 42 -1.66 -11.50 9.33
N VAL A 43 -1.64 -11.15 8.04
CA VAL A 43 -0.83 -10.06 7.52
C VAL A 43 -1.38 -8.74 8.05
N LYS A 44 -0.53 -8.01 8.77
CA LYS A 44 -0.82 -6.66 9.24
C LYS A 44 0.20 -5.71 8.65
N ILE A 45 -0.26 -4.57 8.17
CA ILE A 45 0.55 -3.44 7.73
C ILE A 45 0.21 -2.24 8.61
N PHE A 46 1.17 -1.33 8.77
CA PHE A 46 0.93 -0.06 9.42
C PHE A 46 0.40 0.93 8.38
N LEU A 47 -0.70 1.60 8.71
CA LEU A 47 -1.29 2.65 7.89
C LEU A 47 -1.50 3.89 8.76
N PRO A 48 -1.27 5.10 8.23
CA PRO A 48 -1.63 6.33 8.93
C PRO A 48 -3.15 6.40 9.03
N MET A 49 -3.65 6.62 10.25
CA MET A 49 -5.07 6.65 10.56
C MET A 49 -5.43 7.96 11.24
N LYS A 50 -6.56 8.54 10.85
CA LYS A 50 -7.17 9.72 11.45
C LYS A 50 -8.68 9.49 11.56
N ASP A 51 -9.24 9.72 12.73
CA ASP A 51 -10.68 9.54 13.01
C ASP A 51 -11.23 8.16 12.57
N ASN A 52 -10.49 7.09 12.86
CA ASN A 52 -10.80 5.70 12.47
C ASN A 52 -10.87 5.45 10.95
N LYS A 53 -10.38 6.38 10.12
CA LYS A 53 -10.21 6.21 8.69
C LYS A 53 -8.74 6.34 8.30
N ILE A 54 -8.40 5.87 7.11
CA ILE A 54 -7.05 6.07 6.57
C ILE A 54 -6.87 7.58 6.35
N ASP A 55 -5.78 8.14 6.89
CA ASP A 55 -5.42 9.54 6.65
C ASP A 55 -4.81 9.66 5.26
N GLU A 56 -5.68 9.74 4.26
CA GLU A 56 -5.22 9.86 2.89
C GLU A 56 -4.43 11.16 2.69
N ASP A 57 -4.75 12.24 3.40
CA ASP A 57 -4.15 13.57 3.19
C ASP A 57 -2.69 13.56 3.64
N TYR A 58 -2.43 12.90 4.76
CA TYR A 58 -1.08 12.61 5.20
C TYR A 58 -0.32 11.79 4.16
N ILE A 59 -0.93 10.74 3.60
CA ILE A 59 -0.28 9.90 2.58
C ILE A 59 0.02 10.72 1.33
N GLU A 60 -0.94 11.49 0.82
CA GLU A 60 -0.73 12.30 -0.37
C GLU A 60 0.40 13.32 -0.17
N ASN A 61 0.42 14.01 0.97
CA ASN A 61 1.49 14.94 1.29
C ASN A 61 2.84 14.23 1.41
N LEU A 62 2.88 13.03 2.01
CA LEU A 62 4.10 12.22 2.07
C LEU A 62 4.64 11.93 0.67
N PHE A 63 3.79 11.55 -0.28
CA PHE A 63 4.22 11.29 -1.66
C PHE A 63 4.67 12.56 -2.38
N LYS A 64 3.96 13.68 -2.24
CA LYS A 64 4.33 14.96 -2.86
C LYS A 64 5.70 15.47 -2.42
N ASN A 65 6.14 15.11 -1.21
CA ASN A 65 7.46 15.47 -0.71
C ASN A 65 8.60 14.57 -1.24
N ILE A 66 8.29 13.52 -1.99
CA ILE A 66 9.29 12.66 -2.62
C ILE A 66 9.77 13.33 -3.92
N GLU A 67 11.08 13.49 -4.08
CA GLU A 67 11.68 14.16 -5.24
C GLU A 67 11.25 13.53 -6.59
N SER A 68 11.10 12.21 -6.63
CA SER A 68 10.66 11.47 -7.83
C SER A 68 9.17 11.59 -8.14
N TRP A 69 8.36 12.14 -7.23
CA TRP A 69 6.91 12.24 -7.42
C TRP A 69 6.55 13.10 -8.62
N GLY A 70 7.27 14.19 -8.88
CA GLY A 70 7.02 15.05 -10.04
C GLY A 70 7.26 14.38 -11.39
N ILE A 71 8.01 13.27 -11.43
CA ILE A 71 8.16 12.43 -12.63
C ILE A 71 7.00 11.44 -12.71
N LEU A 72 6.63 10.82 -11.59
CA LEU A 72 5.55 9.84 -11.52
C LEU A 72 4.19 10.46 -11.85
N GLU A 73 3.91 11.66 -11.35
CA GLU A 73 2.66 12.38 -11.61
C GLU A 73 2.41 12.57 -13.11
N LYS A 74 3.47 12.84 -13.89
CA LYS A 74 3.39 13.00 -15.35
C LYS A 74 3.12 11.70 -16.12
N ILE A 75 3.31 10.55 -15.49
CA ILE A 75 3.08 9.23 -16.08
C ILE A 75 1.67 8.71 -15.74
N ILE A 76 1.11 9.19 -14.63
CA ILE A 76 -0.17 8.74 -14.09
C ILE A 76 -1.35 9.56 -14.65
N VAL A 77 -1.11 10.82 -15.03
CA VAL A 77 -2.06 11.72 -15.70
C VAL A 77 -1.97 11.57 -17.22
#